data_AF-A0A161YLY4-F1
#
_entry.id   AF-A0A161YLY4-F1
#
_cell.length_a   1.000
_cell.length_b   1.000
_cell.length_c   1.000
_cell.angle_alpha   90.00
_cell.angle_beta   90.00
_cell.angle_gamma   90.00
#
_symmetry.space_group_name_H-M   'P 1'
#
loop_
_entity.id
_entity.type
_entity.pdbx_description
1 polymer ?
#
loop_
_entity_poly.entity_id
_entity_poly.type
_entity_poly.pdbx_seq_one_letter_code
_entity_poly.pdbx_strand_id
1 'polypeptide(L)'
;MTPNYIQKVLRDHALNAGMRNEQSYLPTTKEEAESFKPHDWVIQATGQLATTIASMDTLIKSALEKINHDPQAAKDILVRALPNVVKLDQVQVEKDCNGYWTHDDLPFWESATEEEIDCWLMNQGLMLYKDYLQEGSDLYHCYYNEGETNVSSWQPECHVKSAFLISIHETDCGPVAWFAIPLTTHEG
;
A
#
# COMPACT_ATOMS: atom_id res chain seq x y z
N MET A 1 -6.51 24.04 2.01
CA MET A 1 -5.08 24.27 2.32
C MET A 1 -4.45 25.00 1.14
N THR A 2 -3.58 26.00 1.34
CA THR A 2 -2.99 26.77 0.21
C THR A 2 -1.65 26.17 -0.24
N PRO A 3 -1.22 26.37 -1.51
CA PRO A 3 0.09 25.92 -1.99
C PRO A 3 1.26 26.43 -1.14
N ASN A 4 1.20 27.68 -0.68
CA ASN A 4 2.23 28.27 0.19
C ASN A 4 2.32 27.57 1.55
N TYR A 5 1.19 27.13 2.10
CA TYR A 5 1.19 26.38 3.36
C TYR A 5 1.78 24.98 3.18
N ILE A 6 1.46 24.30 2.07
CA ILE A 6 2.04 22.99 1.74
C ILE A 6 3.56 23.07 1.59
N GLN A 7 4.06 24.07 0.86
CA GLN A 7 5.51 24.27 0.73
C GLN A 7 6.19 24.51 2.08
N LYS A 8 5.55 25.27 2.98
CA LYS A 8 6.08 25.49 4.32
C LYS A 8 6.18 24.17 5.10
N VAL A 9 5.11 23.37 5.13
CA VAL A 9 5.10 22.07 5.83
C VAL A 9 6.16 21.13 5.24
N LEU A 10 6.31 21.08 3.92
CA LEU A 10 7.31 20.24 3.27
C LEU A 10 8.74 20.68 3.61
N ARG A 11 9.02 21.99 3.71
CA ARG A 11 10.33 22.52 4.15
C ARG A 11 10.61 22.16 5.60
N ASP A 12 9.63 22.32 6.48
CA ASP A 12 9.77 21.97 7.90
C ASP A 12 10.04 20.46 8.06
N HIS A 13 9.38 19.62 7.25
CA HIS A 13 9.61 18.17 7.28
C HIS A 13 10.98 17.78 6.71
N ALA A 14 11.39 18.40 5.59
CA ALA A 14 12.70 18.20 5.00
C ALA A 14 13.83 18.58 5.97
N LEU A 15 13.66 19.66 6.74
CA LEU A 15 14.60 20.06 7.79
C LEU A 15 14.73 19.00 8.88
N ASN A 16 13.60 18.50 9.38
CA ASN A 16 13.61 17.49 10.43
C ASN A 16 14.29 16.18 9.97
N ALA A 17 14.06 15.77 8.72
CA ALA A 17 14.68 14.60 8.13
C ALA A 17 16.19 14.79 7.89
N GLY A 18 16.61 15.98 7.42
CA GLY A 18 18.03 16.33 7.29
C GLY A 18 18.75 16.38 8.64
N MET A 19 18.12 16.93 9.68
CA MET A 19 18.65 16.90 11.05
C MET A 19 18.82 15.48 11.61
N ARG A 20 18.06 14.50 11.13
CA ARG A 20 18.20 13.07 11.45
C ARG A 20 19.18 12.34 10.53
N ASN A 21 19.80 13.06 9.59
CA ASN A 21 20.74 12.55 8.61
C ASN A 21 20.17 11.41 7.74
N GLU A 22 18.87 11.47 7.44
CA GLU A 22 18.19 10.46 6.62
C GLU A 22 18.66 10.46 5.17
N GLN A 23 18.94 11.65 4.62
CA GLN A 23 19.42 11.83 3.26
C GLN A 23 20.35 13.05 3.17
N SER A 24 21.43 12.94 2.41
CA SER A 24 22.49 13.95 2.33
C SER A 24 22.10 15.24 1.60
N TYR A 25 21.03 15.22 0.79
CA TYR A 25 20.55 16.37 0.02
C TYR A 25 19.52 17.21 0.79
N LEU A 26 19.10 16.78 1.98
CA LEU A 26 18.09 17.46 2.77
C LEU A 26 18.71 18.62 3.58
N PRO A 27 17.94 19.71 3.80
CA PRO A 27 18.42 20.82 4.61
C PRO A 27 18.64 20.38 6.06
N THR A 28 19.75 20.80 6.65
CA THR A 28 20.09 20.54 8.05
C THR A 28 19.97 21.78 8.93
N THR A 29 19.82 22.95 8.30
CA THR A 29 19.64 24.25 8.95
C THR A 29 18.36 24.95 8.48
N LYS A 30 17.89 25.92 9.27
CA LYS A 30 16.69 26.70 8.91
C LYS A 30 16.92 27.54 7.66
N GLU A 31 18.11 28.14 7.49
CA GLU A 31 18.41 28.90 6.27
C GLU A 31 18.39 28.01 5.01
N GLU A 32 18.94 26.80 5.10
CA GLU A 32 18.88 25.83 4.00
C GLU A 32 17.43 25.45 3.67
N ALA A 33 16.60 25.21 4.70
CA ALA A 33 15.19 24.85 4.52
C ALA A 33 14.36 25.96 3.86
N GLU A 34 14.66 27.24 4.12
CA GLU A 34 13.99 28.36 3.45
C GLU A 34 14.25 28.39 1.94
N SER A 35 15.47 28.03 1.54
CA SER A 35 15.87 27.92 0.13
C SER A 35 15.47 26.59 -0.52
N PHE A 36 15.11 25.58 0.28
CA PHE A 36 14.71 24.27 -0.19
C PHE A 36 13.44 24.35 -1.03
N LYS A 37 13.52 23.74 -2.22
CA LYS A 37 12.41 23.66 -3.18
C LYS A 37 12.01 22.19 -3.34
N PRO A 38 10.95 21.74 -2.66
CA PRO A 38 10.37 20.44 -2.95
C PRO A 38 10.02 20.34 -4.43
N HIS A 39 10.20 19.16 -5.02
CA HIS A 39 9.86 18.95 -6.42
C HIS A 39 8.35 19.15 -6.64
N ASP A 40 7.96 19.69 -7.79
CA ASP A 40 6.55 20.00 -8.11
C ASP A 40 5.60 18.81 -7.93
N TRP A 41 6.02 17.59 -8.28
CA TRP A 41 5.19 16.38 -8.11
C TRP A 41 4.91 16.11 -6.61
N VAL A 42 5.86 16.39 -5.71
CA VAL A 42 5.67 16.25 -4.25
C VAL A 42 4.65 17.26 -3.75
N ILE A 43 4.72 18.50 -4.25
CA ILE A 43 3.76 19.56 -3.91
C ILE A 43 2.36 19.19 -4.40
N GLN A 44 2.25 18.66 -5.63
CA GLN A 44 1.00 18.21 -6.22
C GLN A 44 0.39 17.02 -5.45
N ALA A 45 1.18 15.98 -5.19
CA ALA A 45 0.75 14.82 -4.42
C ALA A 45 0.28 15.21 -3.00
N THR A 46 1.05 16.07 -2.32
CA THR A 46 0.68 16.60 -0.99
C THR A 46 -0.61 17.43 -1.06
N GLY A 47 -0.79 18.23 -2.13
CA GLY A 47 -2.01 19.00 -2.36
C GLY A 47 -3.24 18.12 -2.63
N GLN A 48 -3.08 17.06 -3.41
CA GLN A 48 -4.13 16.07 -3.65
C GLN A 48 -4.52 15.38 -2.33
N LEU A 49 -3.53 14.91 -1.56
CA LEU A 49 -3.76 14.31 -0.24
C LEU A 49 -4.51 15.27 0.70
N ALA A 50 -4.07 16.52 0.80
CA ALA A 50 -4.74 17.52 1.63
C ALA A 50 -6.18 17.80 1.19
N THR A 51 -6.45 17.75 -0.12
CA THR A 51 -7.80 17.91 -0.69
C THR A 51 -8.67 16.71 -0.36
N THR A 52 -8.14 15.49 -0.51
CA THR A 52 -8.81 14.26 -0.12
C THR A 52 -9.19 14.29 1.34
N ILE A 53 -8.25 14.59 2.24
CA ILE A 53 -8.50 14.68 3.70
C ILE A 53 -9.60 15.71 4.01
N ALA A 54 -9.56 16.89 3.38
CA ALA A 54 -10.59 17.91 3.59
C ALA A 54 -11.98 17.47 3.09
N SER A 55 -12.03 16.75 1.97
CA SER A 55 -13.27 16.15 1.45
C SER A 55 -13.82 15.09 2.41
N MET A 56 -12.95 14.20 2.93
CA MET A 56 -13.32 13.19 3.92
C MET A 56 -13.90 13.83 5.18
N ASP A 57 -13.23 14.83 5.75
CA ASP A 57 -13.70 15.55 6.95
C ASP A 57 -15.08 16.20 6.73
N THR A 58 -15.29 16.81 5.55
CA THR A 58 -16.58 17.42 5.19
C THR A 58 -17.70 16.37 5.12
N LEU A 59 -17.43 15.23 4.49
CA LEU A 59 -18.42 14.16 4.34
C LEU A 59 -18.71 13.48 5.68
N ILE A 60 -17.70 13.23 6.51
CA ILE A 60 -17.87 12.68 7.87
C ILE A 60 -18.76 13.60 8.71
N LYS A 61 -18.50 14.91 8.70
CA LYS A 61 -19.35 15.89 9.41
C LYS A 61 -20.80 15.85 8.92
N SER A 62 -21.01 15.78 7.61
CA SER A 62 -22.35 15.68 7.03
C SER A 62 -23.07 14.38 7.41
N ALA A 63 -22.34 13.26 7.49
CA ALA A 63 -22.90 11.99 7.95
C ALA A 63 -23.32 12.05 9.42
N LEU A 64 -22.49 12.67 10.29
CA LEU A 64 -22.80 12.82 11.72
C LEU A 64 -24.07 13.64 11.96
N GLU A 65 -24.33 14.67 11.15
CA GLU A 65 -25.58 15.45 11.23
C GLU A 65 -26.81 14.60 10.87
N LYS A 66 -26.65 13.63 9.98
CA LYS A 66 -27.75 12.82 9.43
C LYS A 66 -28.00 11.54 10.21
N ILE A 67 -27.02 11.01 10.94
CA ILE A 67 -27.06 9.65 11.50
C ILE A 67 -28.28 9.37 12.38
N ASN A 68 -28.79 10.37 13.11
CA ASN A 68 -29.94 10.21 14.00
C ASN A 68 -31.30 10.36 13.28
N HIS A 69 -31.32 10.94 12.08
CA HIS A 69 -32.54 11.27 11.35
C HIS A 69 -32.74 10.42 10.10
N ASP A 70 -31.64 10.07 9.44
CA ASP A 70 -31.60 9.25 8.23
C ASP A 70 -30.31 8.42 8.23
N PRO A 71 -30.31 7.27 8.93
CA PRO A 71 -29.14 6.40 9.04
C PRO A 71 -28.66 5.88 7.68
N GLN A 72 -29.55 5.69 6.71
CA GLN A 72 -29.19 5.19 5.39
C GLN A 72 -28.47 6.27 4.58
N ALA A 73 -28.98 7.51 4.56
CA ALA A 73 -28.25 8.61 3.91
C ALA A 73 -26.90 8.88 4.59
N ALA A 74 -26.82 8.75 5.93
CA ALA A 74 -25.55 8.86 6.64
C ALA A 74 -24.56 7.77 6.20
N LYS A 75 -25.02 6.52 6.04
CA LYS A 75 -24.21 5.42 5.51
C LYS A 75 -23.70 5.71 4.10
N ASP A 76 -24.56 6.18 3.19
CA ASP A 76 -24.15 6.46 1.81
C ASP A 76 -23.12 7.60 1.74
N ILE A 77 -23.23 8.60 2.61
CA ILE A 77 -22.24 9.69 2.73
C ILE A 77 -20.91 9.16 3.27
N LEU A 78 -20.93 8.27 4.27
CA LEU A 78 -19.71 7.65 4.81
C LEU A 78 -19.00 6.81 3.75
N VAL A 79 -19.74 6.06 2.92
CA VAL A 79 -19.14 5.30 1.81
C VAL A 79 -18.40 6.22 0.84
N ARG A 80 -18.92 7.41 0.56
CA ARG A 80 -18.26 8.42 -0.29
C ARG A 80 -17.09 9.13 0.41
N ALA A 81 -17.07 9.11 1.74
CA ALA A 81 -16.00 9.68 2.55
C ALA A 81 -14.81 8.72 2.71
N LEU A 82 -14.99 7.44 2.35
CA LEU A 82 -13.85 6.55 2.23
C LEU A 82 -12.96 7.08 1.09
N PRO A 83 -11.63 7.13 1.29
CA PRO A 83 -10.75 7.34 0.16
C PRO A 83 -11.09 6.28 -0.90
N ASN A 84 -10.93 6.60 -2.19
CA ASN A 84 -10.95 5.56 -3.22
C ASN A 84 -9.83 4.58 -2.86
N VAL A 85 -10.17 3.54 -2.09
CA VAL A 85 -9.30 2.41 -1.86
C VAL A 85 -9.24 1.77 -3.23
N VAL A 86 -8.08 1.89 -3.88
CA VAL A 86 -7.86 1.17 -5.12
C VAL A 86 -8.13 -0.28 -4.80
N LYS A 87 -9.13 -0.84 -5.46
CA LYS A 87 -9.54 -2.22 -5.22
C LYS A 87 -8.52 -3.08 -5.94
N LEU A 88 -7.84 -3.95 -5.20
CA LEU A 88 -7.06 -5.01 -5.82
C LEU A 88 -7.98 -5.89 -6.68
N ASP A 89 -7.60 -6.03 -7.94
CA ASP A 89 -8.26 -6.89 -8.91
C ASP A 89 -7.20 -7.75 -9.62
N GLN A 90 -7.66 -8.78 -10.33
CA GLN A 90 -6.75 -9.62 -11.08
C GLN A 90 -6.12 -8.86 -12.26
N VAL A 91 -4.79 -8.86 -12.34
CA VAL A 91 -4.01 -8.26 -13.43
C VAL A 91 -3.10 -9.28 -14.11
N GLN A 92 -2.53 -8.90 -15.24
CA GLN A 92 -1.46 -9.67 -15.87
C GLN A 92 -0.19 -9.57 -15.02
N VAL A 93 0.37 -10.72 -14.64
CA VAL A 93 1.60 -10.80 -13.84
C VAL A 93 2.82 -10.65 -14.75
N GLU A 94 3.67 -9.67 -14.46
CA GLU A 94 4.90 -9.39 -15.20
C GLU A 94 6.11 -9.53 -14.27
N LYS A 95 6.58 -10.78 -14.10
CA LYS A 95 7.75 -11.06 -13.26
C LYS A 95 9.01 -10.39 -13.80
N ASP A 96 9.85 -9.92 -12.89
CA ASP A 96 11.19 -9.45 -13.22
C ASP A 96 12.13 -10.59 -13.62
N CYS A 97 13.41 -10.27 -13.90
CA CYS A 97 14.41 -11.26 -14.31
C CYS A 97 14.74 -12.32 -13.24
N ASN A 98 14.38 -12.07 -11.98
CA ASN A 98 14.60 -12.97 -10.86
C ASN A 98 13.32 -13.71 -10.44
N GLY A 99 12.19 -13.44 -11.10
CA GLY A 99 10.91 -14.10 -10.81
C GLY A 99 10.03 -13.39 -9.78
N TYR A 100 10.42 -12.20 -9.31
CA TYR A 100 9.66 -11.42 -8.36
C TYR A 100 8.69 -10.48 -9.07
N TRP A 101 7.62 -10.11 -8.36
CA TRP A 101 6.60 -9.20 -8.87
C TRP A 101 5.74 -8.70 -7.71
N THR A 102 5.27 -7.47 -7.77
CA THR A 102 4.28 -6.95 -6.83
C THR A 102 3.21 -6.20 -7.60
N HIS A 103 1.95 -6.43 -7.23
CA HIS A 103 0.82 -5.72 -7.82
C HIS A 103 0.97 -4.21 -7.59
N ASP A 104 0.77 -3.40 -8.63
CA ASP A 104 1.01 -1.94 -8.60
C ASP A 104 0.19 -1.23 -7.51
N ASP A 105 -1.04 -1.69 -7.29
CA ASP A 105 -1.93 -1.17 -6.25
C ASP A 105 -1.73 -1.80 -4.85
N LEU A 106 -0.76 -2.70 -4.68
CA LEU A 106 -0.42 -3.21 -3.35
C LEU A 106 0.36 -2.13 -2.58
N PRO A 107 -0.07 -1.75 -1.36
CA PRO A 107 0.66 -0.75 -0.59
C PRO A 107 2.06 -1.23 -0.23
N PHE A 108 3.01 -0.30 -0.19
CA PHE A 108 4.33 -0.58 0.33
C PHE A 108 4.30 -0.58 1.86
N TRP A 109 4.57 -1.73 2.46
CA TRP A 109 4.53 -1.95 3.91
C TRP A 109 5.94 -2.19 4.47
N GLU A 110 6.62 -1.15 4.98
CA GLU A 110 7.90 -1.33 5.68
C GLU A 110 7.75 -1.78 7.13
N SER A 111 6.59 -1.52 7.74
CA SER A 111 6.38 -1.72 9.19
C SER A 111 4.97 -2.17 9.56
N ALA A 112 4.16 -2.58 8.58
CA ALA A 112 2.81 -3.03 8.85
C ALA A 112 2.80 -4.39 9.56
N THR A 113 1.93 -4.57 10.54
CA THR A 113 1.71 -5.89 11.14
C THR A 113 0.88 -6.77 10.22
N GLU A 114 0.91 -8.08 10.42
CA GLU A 114 0.08 -9.02 9.65
C GLU A 114 -1.42 -8.70 9.80
N GLU A 115 -1.84 -8.29 10.99
CA GLU A 115 -3.23 -7.87 11.24
C GLU A 115 -3.62 -6.61 10.47
N GLU A 116 -2.71 -5.65 10.29
CA GLU A 116 -2.97 -4.43 9.52
C GLU A 116 -3.14 -4.75 8.03
N ILE A 117 -2.32 -5.66 7.52
CA ILE A 117 -2.39 -6.16 6.14
C ILE A 117 -3.70 -6.93 5.91
N ASP A 118 -4.05 -7.84 6.81
CA ASP A 118 -5.30 -8.59 6.76
C ASP A 118 -6.51 -7.67 6.84
N CYS A 119 -6.50 -6.68 7.75
CA CYS A 119 -7.57 -5.69 7.83
C CYS A 119 -7.73 -4.90 6.52
N TRP A 120 -6.62 -4.51 5.89
CA TRP A 120 -6.64 -3.76 4.64
C TRP A 120 -7.21 -4.59 3.47
N LEU A 121 -6.87 -5.89 3.40
CA LEU A 121 -7.44 -6.81 2.42
C LEU A 121 -8.92 -7.10 2.70
N MET A 122 -9.30 -7.33 3.96
CA MET A 122 -10.69 -7.57 4.35
C MET A 122 -11.59 -6.38 4.03
N ASN A 123 -11.09 -5.15 4.20
CA ASN A 123 -11.82 -3.93 3.83
C ASN A 123 -12.11 -3.83 2.32
N GLN A 124 -11.40 -4.61 1.49
CA GLN A 124 -11.63 -4.74 0.05
C GLN A 124 -12.45 -5.98 -0.32
N GLY A 125 -12.89 -6.75 0.67
CA GLY A 125 -13.56 -8.03 0.44
C GLY A 125 -12.60 -9.14 0.01
N LEU A 126 -11.35 -9.09 0.47
CA LEU A 126 -10.31 -10.07 0.14
C LEU A 126 -9.76 -10.73 1.41
N MET A 127 -9.22 -11.94 1.26
CA MET A 127 -8.41 -12.64 2.27
C MET A 127 -7.02 -12.94 1.70
N LEU A 128 -6.00 -12.94 2.55
CA LEU A 128 -4.64 -13.30 2.17
C LEU A 128 -4.41 -14.81 2.24
N TYR A 129 -3.74 -15.36 1.23
CA TYR A 129 -3.13 -16.68 1.27
C TYR A 129 -1.65 -16.57 0.90
N LYS A 130 -0.79 -17.25 1.65
CA LYS A 130 0.66 -17.24 1.46
C LYS A 130 1.12 -18.64 1.03
N ASP A 131 1.75 -18.71 -0.13
CA ASP A 131 2.45 -19.90 -0.60
C ASP A 131 3.96 -19.68 -0.42
N TYR A 132 4.60 -20.53 0.36
CA TYR A 132 6.04 -20.47 0.59
C TYR A 132 6.75 -21.51 -0.27
N LEU A 133 7.98 -21.20 -0.71
CA LEU A 133 8.79 -22.17 -1.45
C LEU A 133 9.01 -23.43 -0.60
N GLN A 134 8.44 -24.55 -1.05
CA GLN A 134 8.41 -25.80 -0.28
C GLN A 134 9.72 -26.58 -0.41
N GLU A 135 10.11 -27.22 0.70
CA GLU A 135 11.22 -28.16 0.74
C GLU A 135 11.00 -29.35 -0.20
N GLY A 136 12.08 -29.80 -0.85
CA GLY A 136 12.06 -30.98 -1.74
C GLY A 136 11.84 -30.68 -3.22
N SER A 137 11.72 -29.39 -3.60
CA SER A 137 11.85 -28.98 -5.01
C SER A 137 13.32 -28.74 -5.37
N ASP A 138 13.69 -28.94 -6.64
CA ASP A 138 15.03 -28.59 -7.14
C ASP A 138 15.32 -27.10 -6.91
N LEU A 139 14.30 -26.25 -7.07
CA LEU A 139 14.39 -24.82 -6.81
C LEU A 139 14.71 -24.53 -5.34
N TYR A 140 14.09 -25.24 -4.39
CA TYR A 140 14.41 -25.09 -2.97
C TYR A 140 15.88 -25.44 -2.69
N HIS A 141 16.39 -26.50 -3.30
CA HIS A 141 17.81 -26.86 -3.15
C HIS A 141 18.74 -25.79 -3.72
N CYS A 142 18.48 -25.31 -4.96
CA CYS A 142 19.27 -24.22 -5.53
C CYS A 142 19.22 -22.95 -4.67
N TYR A 143 18.03 -22.59 -4.17
CA TYR A 143 17.85 -21.39 -3.35
C TYR A 143 18.60 -21.47 -2.02
N TYR A 144 18.34 -22.50 -1.21
CA TYR A 144 18.84 -22.57 0.17
C TYR A 144 20.24 -23.18 0.28
N ASN A 145 20.65 -24.07 -0.63
CA ASN A 145 21.95 -24.75 -0.54
C ASN A 145 23.01 -24.16 -1.48
N GLU A 146 22.61 -23.65 -2.66
CA GLU A 146 23.53 -23.11 -3.66
C GLU A 146 23.55 -21.57 -3.65
N GLY A 147 22.60 -20.92 -2.97
CA GLY A 147 22.50 -19.47 -2.86
C GLY A 147 21.93 -18.80 -4.12
N GLU A 148 21.28 -19.57 -4.99
CA GLU A 148 20.67 -19.06 -6.22
C GLU A 148 19.29 -18.47 -5.93
N THR A 149 19.23 -17.14 -5.85
CA THR A 149 18.02 -16.41 -5.43
C THR A 149 16.99 -16.17 -6.55
N ASN A 150 17.21 -16.75 -7.73
CA ASN A 150 16.32 -16.64 -8.87
C ASN A 150 15.15 -17.63 -8.72
N VAL A 151 13.94 -17.11 -8.57
CA VAL A 151 12.69 -17.88 -8.43
C VAL A 151 11.82 -17.84 -9.69
N SER A 152 12.39 -17.48 -10.85
CA SER A 152 11.64 -17.34 -12.11
C SER A 152 10.93 -18.63 -12.55
N SER A 153 11.51 -19.80 -12.25
CA SER A 153 10.91 -21.11 -12.51
C SER A 153 9.82 -21.51 -11.52
N TRP A 154 9.65 -20.77 -10.42
CA TRP A 154 8.62 -21.05 -9.42
C TRP A 154 7.23 -20.75 -9.96
N GLN A 155 6.35 -21.74 -9.84
CA GLN A 155 4.92 -21.62 -10.11
C GLN A 155 4.18 -21.76 -8.77
N PRO A 156 4.04 -20.67 -8.00
CA PRO A 156 3.26 -20.71 -6.78
C PRO A 156 1.79 -20.97 -7.10
N GLU A 157 1.10 -21.66 -6.19
CA GLU A 157 -0.28 -22.09 -6.41
C GLU A 157 -1.19 -21.80 -5.21
N CYS A 158 -2.44 -21.44 -5.49
CA CYS A 158 -3.50 -21.38 -4.51
C CYS A 158 -4.60 -22.38 -4.91
N HIS A 159 -5.07 -23.17 -3.93
CA HIS A 159 -6.12 -24.15 -4.15
C HIS A 159 -7.50 -23.51 -4.45
N VAL A 160 -7.67 -22.22 -4.16
CA VAL A 160 -8.91 -21.49 -4.43
C VAL A 160 -8.88 -20.92 -5.85
N LYS A 161 -9.82 -21.36 -6.70
CA LYS A 161 -9.87 -20.98 -8.13
C LYS A 161 -10.09 -19.48 -8.38
N SER A 162 -10.77 -18.79 -7.48
CA SER A 162 -11.01 -17.35 -7.57
C SER A 162 -9.83 -16.52 -7.05
N ALA A 163 -8.81 -17.16 -6.48
CA ALA A 163 -7.64 -16.45 -6.00
C ALA A 163 -6.81 -15.91 -7.16
N PHE A 164 -6.19 -14.76 -6.94
CA PHE A 164 -5.25 -14.17 -7.88
C PHE A 164 -3.98 -13.72 -7.16
N LEU A 165 -2.86 -13.83 -7.85
CA LEU A 165 -1.55 -13.46 -7.32
C LEU A 165 -1.47 -11.94 -7.15
N ILE A 166 -0.97 -11.49 -6.00
CA ILE A 166 -0.77 -10.06 -5.69
C ILE A 166 0.69 -9.72 -5.40
N SER A 167 1.54 -10.69 -5.06
CA SER A 167 2.98 -10.47 -4.95
C SER A 167 3.76 -11.79 -4.94
N ILE A 168 5.01 -11.74 -5.39
CA ILE A 168 6.09 -12.70 -5.14
C ILE A 168 7.28 -11.87 -4.67
N HIS A 169 7.70 -12.07 -3.43
CA HIS A 169 8.79 -11.31 -2.81
C HIS A 169 9.57 -12.18 -1.83
N GLU A 170 10.72 -11.66 -1.40
CA GLU A 170 11.55 -12.29 -0.38
C GLU A 170 11.15 -11.83 1.01
N THR A 171 11.19 -12.76 1.97
CA THR A 171 11.04 -12.48 3.41
C THR A 171 12.19 -13.11 4.18
N ASP A 172 12.29 -12.84 5.49
CA ASP A 172 13.26 -13.52 6.37
C ASP A 172 13.06 -15.05 6.43
N CYS A 173 11.89 -15.55 6.01
CA CYS A 173 11.58 -16.98 5.89
C CYS A 173 11.86 -17.54 4.49
N GLY A 174 12.40 -16.73 3.58
CA GLY A 174 12.58 -17.05 2.17
C GLY A 174 11.46 -16.54 1.26
N PRO A 175 11.42 -17.03 0.01
CA PRO A 175 10.48 -16.53 -1.00
C PRO A 175 9.05 -16.90 -0.64
N VAL A 176 8.14 -15.93 -0.80
CA VAL A 176 6.72 -16.09 -0.58
C VAL A 176 5.91 -15.50 -1.73
N ALA A 177 4.85 -16.20 -2.12
CA ALA A 177 3.86 -15.74 -3.06
C ALA A 177 2.55 -15.47 -2.33
N TRP A 178 2.02 -14.27 -2.50
CA TRP A 178 0.78 -13.82 -1.87
C TRP A 178 -0.35 -13.87 -2.88
N PHE A 179 -1.45 -14.50 -2.49
CA PHE A 179 -2.69 -14.55 -3.24
C PHE A 179 -3.79 -13.83 -2.49
N ALA A 180 -4.55 -12.99 -3.20
CA ALA A 180 -5.80 -12.47 -2.71
C ALA A 180 -6.93 -13.44 -3.08
N ILE A 181 -7.72 -13.84 -2.08
CA ILE A 181 -8.92 -14.66 -2.23
C ILE A 181 -10.14 -13.74 -2.07
N PRO A 182 -10.98 -13.58 -3.11
CA PRO A 182 -12.24 -12.88 -2.97
C PRO A 182 -13.15 -13.54 -1.93
N LEU A 183 -13.59 -12.75 -0.95
CA LEU A 183 -14.67 -13.12 -0.05
C LEU A 183 -15.96 -13.15 -0.88
N THR A 184 -16.42 -14.36 -1.25
CA THR A 184 -17.72 -14.52 -1.92
C THR A 184 -18.80 -13.94 -1.01
N THR A 185 -19.30 -12.76 -1.37
CA THR A 185 -20.51 -12.22 -0.76
C THR A 185 -21.65 -13.05 -1.29
N HIS A 186 -22.17 -13.98 -0.49
CA HIS A 186 -23.49 -14.53 -0.73
C HIS A 186 -24.48 -13.37 -0.59
N GLU A 187 -24.79 -12.70 -1.70
CA GLU A 187 -26.03 -11.94 -1.81
C GLU A 187 -27.18 -12.96 -1.83
N GLY A 188 -27.88 -13.06 -0.71
CA GLY A 188 -29.16 -13.76 -0.56
C GLY A 188 -30.23 -12.77 -0.16
#